data_AF-A0A537J4C0-F1
#
_entry.id   AF-A0A537J4C0-F1
#
_cell.length_a   1.000
_cell.length_b   1.000
_cell.length_c   1.000
_cell.angle_alpha   90.00
_cell.angle_beta   90.00
_cell.angle_gamma   90.00
#
_symmetry.space_group_name_H-M   'P 1'
#
loop_
_entity.id
_entity.type
_entity.pdbx_description
1 polymer ?
#
loop_
_entity_poly.entity_id
_entity_poly.type
_entity_poly.pdbx_seq_one_letter_code
_entity_poly.pdbx_strand_id
1 'polypeptide(L)' 'MTLEGYTFSYPSVARFMVALGESGSIRNIDLATSQRETVADSDVLKFRITGDLVGLPSVTSRQAAPSRTEAFP' A
#
# COMPACT_ATOMS: atom_id res chain seq x y z
N MET A 1 5.51 1.41 -0.36
CA MET A 1 4.83 0.19 0.14
C MET A 1 5.06 -0.95 -0.84
N THR A 2 5.03 -2.19 -0.35
CA THR A 2 5.24 -3.39 -1.17
C THR A 2 4.14 -4.38 -0.86
N LEU A 3 3.54 -4.94 -1.91
CA LEU A 3 2.50 -5.95 -1.82
C LEU A 3 2.94 -7.20 -2.58
N GLU A 4 2.79 -8.35 -1.96
CA GLU A 4 3.11 -9.65 -2.55
C GLU A 4 1.88 -10.54 -2.57
N GLY A 5 1.75 -11.34 -3.63
CA GLY A 5 0.63 -12.25 -3.76
C GLY A 5 0.86 -13.36 -4.78
N TYR A 6 -0.11 -14.27 -4.84
CA TYR A 6 -0.16 -15.39 -5.78
C TYR A 6 -1.45 -15.32 -6.58
N THR A 7 -1.38 -15.72 -7.84
CA THR A 7 -2.54 -15.87 -8.72
C THR A 7 -2.29 -16.98 -9.73
N PHE A 8 -3.31 -17.43 -10.44
CA PHE A 8 -3.16 -18.46 -11.48
C PHE A 8 -2.78 -17.89 -12.85
N SER A 9 -2.86 -16.56 -13.06
CA SER A 9 -2.66 -15.99 -14.40
C SER A 9 -2.15 -14.53 -14.41
N TYR A 10 -1.37 -14.18 -15.43
CA TYR A 10 -0.91 -12.81 -15.69
C TYR A 10 -2.06 -11.80 -15.86
N PRO A 11 -3.16 -12.10 -16.58
CA PRO A 11 -4.29 -11.17 -16.68
C PRO A 11 -4.91 -10.80 -15.33
N SER A 12 -4.88 -11.70 -14.35
CA SER A 12 -5.35 -11.39 -13.00
C SER A 12 -4.48 -10.34 -12.31
N VAL A 13 -3.15 -10.37 -12.50
CA VAL A 13 -2.24 -9.35 -11.96
C VAL A 13 -2.54 -7.98 -12.59
N ALA A 14 -2.71 -7.93 -13.91
CA ALA A 14 -3.01 -6.69 -14.62
C ALA A 14 -4.33 -6.06 -14.13
N ARG A 15 -5.40 -6.85 -14.00
CA ARG A 15 -6.70 -6.38 -13.47
C ARG A 15 -6.56 -5.86 -12.04
N PHE A 16 -5.77 -6.54 -11.22
CA PHE A 16 -5.53 -6.12 -9.85
C PHE A 16 -4.76 -4.79 -9.78
N MET A 17 -3.72 -4.61 -10.62
CA MET A 17 -3.00 -3.34 -10.70
C MET A 17 -3.90 -2.17 -11.16
N VAL A 18 -4.81 -2.41 -12.10
CA VAL A 18 -5.81 -1.41 -12.53
C VAL A 18 -6.70 -1.01 -11.35
N ALA A 19 -7.24 -1.98 -10.61
CA ALA A 19 -8.07 -1.72 -9.44
C ALA A 19 -7.30 -0.96 -8.33
N LEU A 20 -6.01 -1.25 -8.14
CA LEU A 20 -5.16 -0.48 -7.23
C LEU A 20 -5.02 0.99 -7.68
N GLY A 21 -4.91 1.24 -8.98
CA GLY A 21 -4.86 2.60 -9.54
C GLY A 21 -6.18 3.35 -9.37
N GLU A 22 -7.31 2.67 -9.54
CA GLU A 22 -8.65 3.25 -9.38
C GLU A 22 -8.98 3.61 -7.92
N SER A 23 -8.35 2.95 -6.94
CA SER A 23 -8.54 3.23 -5.51
C SER A 23 -8.14 4.65 -5.10
N GLY A 24 -7.21 5.29 -5.83
CA GLY A 24 -6.70 6.64 -5.51
C GLY A 24 -5.89 6.74 -4.21
N SER A 25 -5.83 5.66 -3.42
CA SER A 25 -5.07 5.59 -2.16
C SER A 25 -3.59 5.23 -2.38
N ILE A 26 -3.26 4.77 -3.59
CA ILE A 26 -1.91 4.34 -3.96
C ILE A 26 -1.57 4.99 -5.30
N ARG A 27 -0.36 5.54 -5.41
CA ARG A 27 0.21 6.11 -6.65
C ARG A 27 1.54 5.46 -6.97
N ASN A 28 2.09 5.75 -8.15
CA ASN A 28 3.37 5.20 -8.61
C ASN A 28 3.41 3.66 -8.54
N ILE A 29 2.31 3.03 -8.96
CA ILE A 29 2.15 1.57 -8.90
C ILE A 29 3.01 0.93 -9.98
N ASP A 30 3.86 -0.03 -9.59
CA ASP A 30 4.76 -0.74 -10.50
C ASP A 30 4.79 -2.25 -10.20
N LEU A 31 4.96 -3.07 -11.24
CA LEU A 31 5.11 -4.52 -11.10
C LEU A 31 6.60 -4.87 -10.95
N ALA A 32 7.07 -4.95 -9.70
CA ALA A 32 8.45 -5.24 -9.40
C ALA A 32 8.90 -6.64 -9.86
N THR A 33 8.08 -7.67 -9.63
CA THR A 33 8.38 -9.03 -10.11
C THR A 33 7.11 -9.78 -10.51
N SER A 34 7.26 -10.70 -11.48
CA SER A 34 6.27 -11.74 -11.75
C SER A 34 6.98 -13.03 -12.18
N GLN A 35 6.76 -14.11 -11.44
CA GLN A 35 7.45 -15.38 -11.66
C GLN A 35 6.50 -16.54 -11.46
N ARG A 36 6.55 -17.52 -12.38
CA ARG A 36 5.81 -18.77 -12.23
C ARG A 36 6.56 -19.68 -11.27
N GLU A 37 5.86 -20.18 -10.28
CA GLU A 37 6.35 -21.11 -9.27
C GLU A 37 5.37 -22.28 -9.17
N THR A 38 5.88 -23.49 -8.93
CA THR A 38 5.05 -24.65 -8.63
C THR A 38 4.99 -24.81 -7.12
N VAL A 39 3.79 -24.70 -6.55
CA VAL A 39 3.54 -24.81 -5.11
C VAL A 39 2.52 -25.92 -4.89
N ALA A 40 2.90 -26.96 -4.13
CA ALA A 40 2.04 -28.10 -3.84
C ALA A 40 1.33 -28.66 -5.10
N ASP A 41 2.12 -29.00 -6.12
CA ASP A 41 1.67 -29.52 -7.42
C ASP A 41 0.79 -28.57 -8.24
N SER A 42 0.68 -27.29 -7.85
CA SER A 42 -0.08 -26.27 -8.57
C SER A 42 0.85 -25.20 -9.15
N ASP A 43 0.72 -24.93 -10.45
CA ASP A 43 1.42 -23.81 -11.09
C ASP A 43 0.73 -22.49 -10.76
N VAL A 44 1.45 -21.63 -10.02
CA VAL A 44 1.00 -20.31 -9.63
C VAL A 44 1.96 -19.24 -10.14
N LEU A 45 1.44 -18.03 -10.31
CA LEU A 45 2.21 -16.84 -10.59
C LEU A 45 2.35 -16.04 -9.30
N LYS A 46 3.56 -15.99 -8.77
CA LYS A 46 3.93 -15.08 -7.70
C LYS A 46 4.20 -13.71 -8.29
N PHE A 47 3.66 -12.67 -7.67
CA PHE A 47 3.90 -11.30 -8.08
C PHE A 47 4.26 -10.42 -6.89
N ARG A 48 5.04 -9.37 -7.17
CA ARG A 48 5.36 -8.30 -6.23
C ARG A 48 5.05 -6.97 -6.89
N ILE A 49 4.23 -6.15 -6.23
CA ILE A 49 3.85 -4.81 -6.67
C ILE A 49 4.42 -3.80 -5.67
N THR A 50 4.94 -2.69 -6.18
CA THR A 50 5.38 -1.54 -5.37
C THR A 50 4.47 -0.35 -5.64
N GLY A 51 4.40 0.57 -4.69
CA GLY A 51 3.67 1.83 -4.85
C GLY A 51 3.81 2.74 -3.64
N ASP A 52 3.28 3.95 -3.75
CA ASP A 52 3.31 4.94 -2.67
C ASP A 52 1.90 5.16 -2.13
N LEU A 53 1.75 5.05 -0.82
CA LEU A 53 0.49 5.44 -0.18
C LEU A 53 0.31 6.94 -0.34
N VAL A 54 -0.85 7.33 -0.85
CA VAL A 54 -1.29 8.72 -0.86
C VAL A 54 -1.69 9.03 0.58
N GLY A 55 -0.82 9.77 1.28
CA GLY A 55 -1.10 10.19 2.65
C GLY A 55 -2.42 10.95 2.71
N LEU A 56 -3.37 10.43 3.47
CA LEU A 56 -4.49 11.25 3.95
C LEU A 56 -3.89 12.42 4.75
N PRO A 57 -4.47 13.63 4.67
CA PRO A 57 -3.98 14.75 5.43
C PRO A 57 -3.91 14.35 6.90
N SER A 58 -2.71 14.39 7.47
CA SER A 58 -2.52 14.20 8.91
C SER A 58 -3.43 15.21 9.61
N VAL A 59 -4.53 14.73 10.20
CA VAL A 59 -5.32 15.53 11.12
C VAL A 59 -4.38 15.78 12.30
N THR A 60 -3.66 16.90 12.23
CA THR A 60 -2.91 17.41 13.35
C THR A 60 -3.96 17.83 14.36
N SER A 61 -4.32 16.91 15.26
CA SER A 61 -4.97 17.27 16.51
C SER A 61 -4.04 18.28 17.18
N ARG A 62 -4.33 19.57 17.01
CA ARG A 62 -3.74 20.64 17.81
C ARG A 62 -4.21 20.39 19.24
N GLN A 63 -3.50 19.52 19.94
CA GLN A 63 -3.61 19.43 21.38
C GLN A 63 -3.01 20.74 21.89
N ALA A 64 -3.88 21.72 22.15
CA ALA A 64 -3.50 22.98 22.75
C ALA A 64 -2.76 22.66 24.05
N ALA A 65 -1.50 23.10 24.15
CA ALA A 65 -0.73 22.99 25.37
C ALA A 65 -1.47 23.79 26.47
N PRO A 66 -1.66 23.24 27.67
CA PRO A 66 -2.20 24.02 28.78
C PRO A 66 -1.20 25.14 29.10
N SER A 67 -1.61 26.39 28.90
CA SER A 67 -0.87 27.56 29.35
C SER A 67 -0.72 27.50 30.86
N ARG A 68 0.51 27.25 31.34
CA ARG A 68 0.87 27.34 32.75
C ARG A 68 0.93 28.82 33.11
N THR A 69 -0.10 29.34 33.79
CA THR A 69 -0.03 30.65 34.44
C THR A 69 0.95 30.55 35.61
N GLU A 70 2.08 31.23 35.51
CA GLU A 70 2.96 31.51 36.64
C GLU A 70 2.22 32.46 37.60
N ALA A 71 1.91 31.98 38.80
CA ALA A 71 1.56 32.82 39.93
C ALA A 71 2.79 32.90 40.84
N PHE A 72 3.43 34.07 40.84
CA PHE A 72 4.47 34.46 41.79
C PHE A 72 3.84 34.79 43.15
N PRO A 73 4.38 34.27 44.27
CA PRO A 73 4.39 34.97 45.55
C PRO A 73 5.65 35.83 45.73
#